data_AF-M0P0S4-F1
#
_entry.id   AF-M0P0S4-F1
#
_cell.length_a   1.000
_cell.length_b   1.000
_cell.length_c   1.000
_cell.angle_alpha   90.00
_cell.angle_beta   90.00
_cell.angle_gamma   90.00
#
_symmetry.space_group_name_H-M   'P 1'
#
loop_
_entity.id
_entity.type
_entity.pdbx_description
1 polymer ?
#
loop_
_entity_poly.entity_id
_entity_poly.type
_entity_poly.pdbx_seq_one_letter_code
_entity_poly.pdbx_strand_id
1 'polypeptide(L)'
;MRDRIVDALPRSDGESESLSPVRRDRFLVYLMGPYRTFDVDAMVPAGADTKAEVPSFATWNQDSGEYAEDDVLRLLQETRDCLRERGFNAFLAIDVGIDLEEMDAATQSIAFARASNVTVFIAPQVGDNLGVGIEIGSVFEDLLATEEMDRPAARATPPERARRMMVATEPSVRSAMLGSVHARWDASVRTFSDAADCCRLCAQFSTHILNEERYGSLPKKD
;
A
#
# COMPACT_ATOMS: atom_id res chain seq x y z
N MET A 1 -5.89 -4.12 16.27
CA MET A 1 -5.75 -4.22 14.79
C MET A 1 -4.71 -5.27 14.39
N ARG A 2 -3.46 -5.16 14.83
CA ARG A 2 -2.40 -6.12 14.49
C ARG A 2 -2.75 -7.59 14.76
N ASP A 3 -3.26 -7.89 15.96
CA ASP A 3 -3.69 -9.26 16.30
C ASP A 3 -4.84 -9.73 15.40
N ARG A 4 -5.81 -8.85 15.11
CA ARG A 4 -6.92 -9.14 14.18
C ARG A 4 -6.42 -9.49 12.77
N ILE A 5 -5.39 -8.80 12.28
CA ILE A 5 -4.76 -9.15 11.00
C ILE A 5 -4.12 -10.53 11.11
N VAL A 6 -3.29 -10.77 12.12
CA VAL A 6 -2.59 -12.06 12.32
C VAL A 6 -3.59 -13.22 12.41
N ASP A 7 -4.71 -13.04 13.10
CA ASP A 7 -5.76 -14.04 13.24
C ASP A 7 -6.54 -14.31 11.94
N ALA A 8 -6.64 -13.31 11.06
CA ALA A 8 -7.29 -13.44 9.76
C ALA A 8 -6.39 -14.12 8.71
N LEU A 9 -5.06 -14.09 8.87
CA LEU A 9 -4.15 -14.70 7.90
C LEU A 9 -4.15 -16.23 8.01
N PRO A 10 -4.12 -16.95 6.86
CA PRO A 10 -4.01 -18.39 6.88
C PRO A 10 -2.74 -18.82 7.61
N ARG A 11 -2.89 -19.69 8.61
CA ARG A 11 -1.76 -20.32 9.29
C ARG A 11 -1.10 -21.25 8.28
N SER A 12 0.17 -21.03 7.94
CA SER A 12 0.88 -21.97 7.08
C SER A 12 1.19 -23.24 7.87
N ASP A 13 0.37 -24.26 7.71
CA ASP A 13 0.67 -25.63 8.13
C ASP A 13 1.66 -26.24 7.13
N GLY A 14 2.85 -25.64 7.04
CA GLY A 14 3.91 -26.05 6.12
C GLY A 14 4.69 -27.24 6.66
N GLU A 15 4.21 -28.45 6.39
CA GLU A 15 5.03 -29.67 6.40
C GLU A 15 5.96 -29.63 5.17
N SER A 16 7.16 -29.06 5.32
CA SER A 16 8.26 -29.22 4.35
C SER A 16 9.49 -29.72 5.10
N GLU A 17 10.00 -30.89 4.72
CA GLU A 17 11.19 -31.52 5.32
C GLU A 17 12.51 -30.79 5.00
N SER A 18 12.50 -29.82 4.07
CA SER A 18 13.69 -28.99 3.79
C SER A 18 13.57 -27.64 4.48
N LEU A 19 14.00 -27.58 5.74
CA LEU A 19 14.02 -26.41 6.62
C LEU A 19 12.61 -25.84 6.91
N SER A 20 12.19 -25.91 8.17
CA SER A 20 11.00 -25.20 8.65
C SER A 20 11.07 -23.75 8.18
N PRO A 21 10.03 -23.20 7.51
CA PRO A 21 10.03 -21.81 7.12
C PRO A 21 10.35 -20.97 8.36
N VAL A 22 11.28 -20.02 8.25
CA VAL A 22 11.43 -18.99 9.29
C VAL A 22 10.12 -18.23 9.28
N ARG A 23 9.16 -18.69 10.09
CA ARG A 23 7.91 -18.01 10.26
C ARG A 23 8.28 -16.65 10.86
N ARG A 24 7.93 -15.61 10.10
CA ARG A 24 8.09 -14.23 10.56
C ARG A 24 6.78 -13.86 11.21
N ASP A 25 6.38 -14.59 12.26
CA ASP A 25 5.00 -14.76 12.75
C ASP A 25 4.24 -13.44 12.94
N ARG A 26 4.99 -12.37 13.21
CA ARG A 26 4.45 -11.02 13.40
C ARG A 26 4.98 -9.98 12.40
N PHE A 27 5.87 -10.33 11.46
CA PHE A 27 6.33 -9.39 10.45
C PHE A 27 5.29 -9.25 9.33
N LEU A 28 4.45 -8.24 9.44
CA LEU A 28 3.33 -8.00 8.53
C LEU A 28 3.75 -7.13 7.35
N VAL A 29 3.39 -7.56 6.14
CA VAL A 29 3.59 -6.83 4.88
C VAL A 29 2.21 -6.48 4.30
N TYR A 30 1.82 -5.22 4.42
CA TYR A 30 0.57 -4.74 3.82
C TYR A 30 0.81 -4.32 2.38
N LEU A 31 0.08 -4.93 1.44
CA LEU A 31 0.02 -4.49 0.06
C LEU A 31 -1.26 -3.66 -0.12
N MET A 32 -1.08 -2.41 -0.53
CA MET A 32 -2.15 -1.48 -0.85
C MET A 32 -2.12 -1.17 -2.33
N GLY A 33 -3.28 -1.19 -2.99
CA GLY A 33 -3.43 -0.75 -4.37
C GLY A 33 -4.91 -0.47 -4.65
N PRO A 34 -5.23 0.11 -5.81
CA PRO A 34 -6.61 0.41 -6.15
C PRO A 34 -7.37 -0.89 -6.45
N TYR A 35 -8.33 -1.28 -5.60
CA TYR A 35 -9.10 -2.53 -5.78
C TYR A 35 -10.60 -2.31 -6.00
N ARG A 36 -11.09 -1.07 -5.92
CA ARG A 36 -12.42 -0.61 -6.36
C ARG A 36 -12.34 0.87 -6.71
N THR A 37 -13.17 1.35 -7.63
CA THR A 37 -13.45 2.79 -7.74
C THR A 37 -13.97 3.28 -6.38
N PHE A 38 -13.33 4.30 -5.81
CA PHE A 38 -13.99 5.11 -4.79
C PHE A 38 -15.20 5.76 -5.46
N ASP A 39 -16.39 5.25 -5.17
CA ASP A 39 -17.63 5.86 -5.63
C ASP A 39 -17.93 7.08 -4.76
N VAL A 40 -17.40 8.23 -5.18
CA VAL A 40 -17.57 9.50 -4.48
C VAL A 40 -19.06 9.88 -4.38
N ASP A 41 -19.89 9.46 -5.35
CA ASP A 41 -21.33 9.72 -5.34
C ASP A 41 -22.04 9.03 -4.16
N ALA A 42 -21.48 7.93 -3.64
CA ALA A 42 -22.02 7.22 -2.49
C ALA A 42 -21.74 7.93 -1.13
N MET A 43 -20.80 8.88 -1.08
CA MET A 43 -20.41 9.61 0.14
C MET A 43 -20.88 11.07 0.15
N VAL A 44 -21.42 11.59 -0.96
CA VAL A 44 -21.95 12.96 -1.02
C VAL A 44 -23.39 12.96 -0.46
N PRO A 45 -23.69 13.77 0.57
CA PRO A 45 -25.05 13.89 1.11
C PRO A 45 -26.04 14.27 0.00
N ALA A 46 -27.18 13.59 -0.05
CA ALA A 46 -28.22 13.87 -1.04
C ALA A 46 -28.63 15.36 -0.99
N GLY A 47 -28.20 16.13 -1.99
CA GLY A 47 -28.49 17.57 -2.10
C GLY A 47 -27.29 18.51 -2.07
N ALA A 48 -26.04 18.01 -1.97
CA ALA A 48 -24.88 18.85 -2.24
C ALA A 48 -24.75 19.13 -3.75
N ASP A 49 -24.55 20.40 -4.12
CA ASP A 49 -24.43 20.84 -5.50
C ASP A 49 -23.05 20.43 -6.05
N THR A 50 -23.00 19.33 -6.82
CA THR A 50 -21.78 18.77 -7.45
C THR A 50 -21.25 19.61 -8.62
N LYS A 51 -21.68 20.87 -8.75
CA LYS A 51 -21.22 21.80 -9.79
C LYS A 51 -19.94 22.56 -9.47
N ALA A 52 -19.43 22.47 -8.25
CA ALA A 52 -18.00 22.69 -8.06
C ALA A 52 -17.30 21.48 -8.67
N GLU A 53 -16.39 21.67 -9.62
CA GLU A 53 -15.54 20.62 -10.18
C GLU A 53 -14.80 19.90 -9.05
N VAL A 54 -15.45 18.90 -8.45
CA VAL A 54 -14.80 17.90 -7.61
C VAL A 54 -14.16 16.97 -8.62
N PRO A 55 -12.83 16.95 -8.75
CA PRO A 55 -12.17 16.11 -9.75
C PRO A 55 -12.59 14.67 -9.47
N SER A 56 -13.22 14.01 -10.44
CA SER A 56 -13.54 12.59 -10.32
C SER A 56 -12.26 11.83 -9.98
N PHE A 57 -12.23 11.25 -8.78
CA PHE A 57 -11.03 10.69 -8.14
C PHE A 57 -10.63 9.31 -8.70
N ALA A 58 -11.05 8.97 -9.92
CA ALA A 58 -10.52 7.92 -10.81
C ALA A 58 -11.58 7.70 -11.89
N THR A 59 -11.73 8.63 -12.83
CA THR A 59 -12.58 8.38 -14.00
C THR A 59 -11.85 7.42 -14.93
N TRP A 60 -12.32 6.18 -14.99
CA TRP A 60 -11.96 5.24 -16.04
C TRP A 60 -12.52 5.78 -17.37
N ASN A 61 -11.71 6.52 -18.12
CA ASN A 61 -12.07 6.89 -19.49
C ASN A 61 -11.78 5.71 -20.42
N GLN A 62 -12.56 5.58 -21.50
CA GLN A 62 -12.40 4.53 -22.51
C GLN A 62 -11.00 4.51 -23.18
N ASP A 63 -10.20 5.56 -22.98
CA ASP A 63 -8.81 5.71 -23.43
C ASP A 63 -7.76 5.32 -22.37
N SER A 64 -8.17 4.96 -21.15
CA SER A 64 -7.26 4.45 -20.12
C SER A 64 -6.82 3.03 -20.46
N GLY A 65 -5.52 2.76 -20.28
CA GLY A 65 -4.91 1.49 -20.67
C GLY A 65 -5.69 0.28 -20.15
N GLU A 66 -5.61 -0.80 -20.94
CA GLU A 66 -6.39 -2.03 -20.96
C GLU A 66 -6.37 -2.90 -19.67
N TYR A 67 -6.32 -2.31 -18.48
CA TYR A 67 -6.52 -3.04 -17.22
C TYR A 67 -8.02 -3.02 -16.87
N ALA A 68 -8.67 -4.18 -16.88
CA ALA A 68 -9.93 -4.33 -16.18
C ALA A 68 -9.67 -4.29 -14.66
N GLU A 69 -10.68 -3.92 -13.85
CA GLU A 69 -10.60 -3.97 -12.38
C GLU A 69 -10.03 -5.32 -11.88
N ASP A 70 -10.43 -6.40 -12.55
CA ASP A 70 -9.98 -7.77 -12.29
C ASP A 70 -8.46 -7.95 -12.48
N ASP A 71 -7.84 -7.23 -13.43
CA ASP A 71 -6.41 -7.35 -13.71
C ASP A 71 -5.55 -6.70 -12.62
N VAL A 72 -6.02 -5.61 -12.04
CA VAL A 72 -5.36 -4.94 -10.91
C VAL A 72 -5.47 -5.79 -9.65
N LEU A 73 -6.67 -6.29 -9.36
CA LEU A 73 -6.88 -7.19 -8.23
C LEU A 73 -6.03 -8.45 -8.38
N ARG A 74 -5.94 -9.01 -9.59
CA ARG A 74 -5.09 -10.16 -9.92
C ARG A 74 -3.61 -9.86 -9.66
N LEU A 75 -3.08 -8.72 -10.12
CA LEU A 75 -1.71 -8.29 -9.82
C LEU A 75 -1.44 -8.25 -8.30
N LEU A 76 -2.36 -7.67 -7.53
CA LEU A 76 -2.25 -7.57 -6.08
C LEU A 76 -2.27 -8.96 -5.41
N GLN A 77 -3.17 -9.84 -5.83
CA GLN A 77 -3.29 -11.21 -5.33
C GLN A 77 -2.06 -12.06 -5.67
N GLU A 78 -1.60 -12.02 -6.93
CA GLU A 78 -0.39 -12.72 -7.38
C GLU A 78 0.85 -12.25 -6.61
N THR A 79 0.98 -10.94 -6.40
CA THR A 79 2.09 -10.36 -5.61
C THR A 79 2.02 -10.81 -4.15
N ARG A 80 0.82 -10.79 -3.55
CA ARG A 80 0.59 -11.26 -2.17
C ARG A 80 0.97 -12.74 -2.03
N ASP A 81 0.49 -13.58 -2.93
CA ASP A 81 0.68 -15.03 -2.85
C ASP A 81 2.16 -15.39 -3.05
N CYS A 82 2.83 -14.74 -4.01
CA CYS A 82 4.28 -14.86 -4.18
C CYS A 82 5.08 -14.44 -2.94
N LEU A 83 4.65 -13.42 -2.19
CA LEU A 83 5.31 -13.06 -0.92
C LEU A 83 5.03 -14.08 0.20
N ARG A 84 3.84 -14.65 0.24
CA ARG A 84 3.48 -15.72 1.20
C ARG A 84 4.29 -16.98 0.95
N GLU A 85 4.47 -17.38 -0.31
CA GLU A 85 5.35 -18.50 -0.69
C GLU A 85 6.80 -18.29 -0.23
N ARG A 86 7.26 -17.03 -0.17
CA ARG A 86 8.58 -16.64 0.35
C ARG A 86 8.63 -16.50 1.87
N GLY A 87 7.54 -16.83 2.57
CA GLY A 87 7.44 -16.82 4.03
C GLY A 87 7.24 -15.45 4.66
N PHE A 88 6.65 -14.49 3.93
CA PHE A 88 6.17 -13.24 4.52
C PHE A 88 4.68 -13.33 4.87
N ASN A 89 4.27 -12.66 5.95
CA ASN A 89 2.86 -12.48 6.27
C ASN A 89 2.30 -11.29 5.46
N ALA A 90 2.25 -11.49 4.13
CA ALA A 90 1.70 -10.51 3.21
C ALA A 90 0.17 -10.58 3.17
N PHE A 91 -0.48 -9.42 3.08
CA PHE A 91 -1.93 -9.35 3.05
C PHE A 91 -2.46 -8.13 2.30
N LEU A 92 -3.70 -8.28 1.80
CA LEU A 92 -4.55 -7.22 1.25
C LEU A 92 -5.65 -6.87 2.27
N ALA A 93 -6.27 -5.70 2.12
CA ALA A 93 -7.40 -5.28 2.97
C ALA A 93 -8.53 -6.34 2.96
N ILE A 94 -8.83 -6.88 1.78
CA ILE A 94 -9.84 -7.93 1.58
C ILE A 94 -9.54 -9.24 2.31
N ASP A 95 -8.29 -9.51 2.66
CA ASP A 95 -7.93 -10.74 3.40
C ASP A 95 -8.36 -10.65 4.87
N VAL A 96 -8.44 -9.43 5.43
CA VAL A 96 -8.83 -9.22 6.84
C VAL A 96 -10.34 -9.26 7.02
N GLY A 97 -11.10 -8.93 5.97
CA GLY A 97 -12.55 -9.04 5.94
C GLY A 97 -13.26 -8.09 6.91
N ILE A 98 -12.75 -6.87 7.09
CA ILE A 98 -13.45 -5.82 7.86
C ILE A 98 -14.50 -5.18 6.95
N ASP A 99 -15.75 -5.18 7.39
CA ASP A 99 -16.86 -4.56 6.65
C ASP A 99 -16.67 -3.04 6.54
N LEU A 100 -17.09 -2.44 5.42
CA LEU A 100 -17.06 -0.99 5.24
C LEU A 100 -18.08 -0.26 6.14
N GLU A 101 -19.15 -0.94 6.57
CA GLU A 101 -20.06 -0.44 7.60
C GLU A 101 -19.39 -0.38 8.98
N GLU A 102 -18.39 -1.25 9.23
CA GLU A 102 -17.62 -1.25 10.47
C GLU A 102 -16.51 -0.20 10.44
N MET A 103 -15.81 -0.08 9.32
CA MET A 103 -14.68 0.83 9.15
C MET A 103 -14.53 1.20 7.67
N ASP A 104 -14.56 2.49 7.36
CA ASP A 104 -14.40 2.96 5.98
C ASP A 104 -13.01 2.62 5.42
N ALA A 105 -12.89 2.59 4.09
CA ALA A 105 -11.68 2.13 3.40
C ALA A 105 -10.43 2.97 3.71
N ALA A 106 -10.57 4.28 3.94
CA ALA A 106 -9.45 5.14 4.29
C ALA A 106 -8.96 4.83 5.71
N THR A 107 -9.87 4.74 6.66
CA THR A 107 -9.57 4.36 8.05
C THR A 107 -8.96 2.95 8.13
N GLN A 108 -9.46 1.99 7.33
CA GLN A 108 -8.89 0.65 7.23
C GLN A 108 -7.44 0.70 6.75
N SER A 109 -7.16 1.42 5.66
CA SER A 109 -5.82 1.55 5.07
C SER A 109 -4.81 2.14 6.05
N ILE A 110 -5.22 3.19 6.79
CA ILE A 110 -4.43 3.79 7.87
C ILE A 110 -4.16 2.79 8.99
N ALA A 111 -5.19 2.06 9.43
CA ALA A 111 -5.08 1.08 10.51
C ALA A 111 -4.17 -0.10 10.14
N PHE A 112 -4.28 -0.61 8.91
CA PHE A 112 -3.44 -1.68 8.38
C PHE A 112 -1.99 -1.23 8.23
N ALA A 113 -1.74 -0.05 7.68
CA ALA A 113 -0.40 0.52 7.59
C ALA A 113 0.20 0.87 8.97
N ARG A 114 -0.62 1.21 9.97
CA ARG A 114 -0.20 1.33 11.39
C ARG A 114 0.17 0.00 12.00
N ALA A 115 -0.56 -1.06 11.71
CA ALA A 115 -0.30 -2.39 12.23
C ALA A 115 0.89 -3.10 11.53
N SER A 116 1.28 -2.67 10.34
CA SER A 116 2.25 -3.39 9.50
C SER A 116 3.70 -2.97 9.69
N ASN A 117 4.62 -3.94 9.56
CA ASN A 117 6.06 -3.69 9.57
C ASN A 117 6.48 -2.97 8.28
N VAL A 118 5.85 -3.37 7.18
CA VAL A 118 6.07 -2.85 5.83
C VAL A 118 4.73 -2.49 5.21
N THR A 119 4.68 -1.35 4.52
CA THR A 119 3.55 -0.98 3.65
C THR A 119 4.08 -0.75 2.25
N VAL A 120 3.52 -1.47 1.28
CA VAL A 120 3.83 -1.28 -0.14
C VAL A 120 2.59 -0.78 -0.85
N PHE A 121 2.71 0.38 -1.49
CA PHE A 121 1.71 0.92 -2.39
C PHE A 121 2.03 0.46 -3.80
N ILE A 122 1.14 -0.32 -4.41
CA ILE A 122 1.26 -0.81 -5.79
C ILE A 122 0.35 0.06 -6.65
N ALA A 123 0.97 0.84 -7.55
CA ALA A 123 0.32 1.73 -8.50
C ALA A 123 0.54 1.20 -9.93
N PRO A 124 -0.33 0.28 -10.42
CA PRO A 124 -0.30 -0.13 -11.81
C PRO A 124 -0.85 0.98 -12.72
N GLN A 125 -0.63 0.87 -14.03
CA GLN A 125 -1.17 1.78 -15.03
C GLN A 125 -2.69 1.58 -15.14
N VAL A 126 -3.44 2.45 -14.49
CA VAL A 126 -4.89 2.33 -14.37
C VAL A 126 -5.53 3.70 -14.40
N GLY A 127 -6.41 3.98 -15.37
CA GLY A 127 -7.24 5.19 -15.35
C GLY A 127 -6.45 6.51 -15.23
N ASP A 128 -7.15 7.58 -14.85
CA ASP A 128 -6.50 8.83 -14.44
C ASP A 128 -5.84 8.61 -13.06
N ASN A 129 -4.50 8.62 -13.02
CA ASN A 129 -3.66 8.29 -11.84
C ASN A 129 -3.84 9.25 -10.64
N LEU A 130 -4.77 10.20 -10.74
CA LEU A 130 -5.09 11.19 -9.72
C LEU A 130 -5.67 10.53 -8.46
N GLY A 131 -6.57 9.56 -8.62
CA GLY A 131 -7.25 8.85 -7.53
C GLY A 131 -6.35 8.10 -6.58
N VAL A 132 -5.57 7.19 -7.15
CA VAL A 132 -4.51 6.43 -6.47
C VAL A 132 -3.56 7.40 -5.76
N GLY A 133 -3.29 8.54 -6.39
CA GLY A 133 -2.42 9.54 -5.81
C GLY A 133 -2.97 10.22 -4.56
N ILE A 134 -4.26 10.51 -4.52
CA ILE A 134 -4.92 11.09 -3.34
C ILE A 134 -4.96 10.10 -2.18
N GLU A 135 -5.22 8.82 -2.44
CA GLU A 135 -5.21 7.80 -1.38
C GLU A 135 -3.81 7.58 -0.77
N ILE A 136 -2.79 7.48 -1.63
CA ILE A 136 -1.40 7.41 -1.17
C ILE A 136 -1.10 8.68 -0.36
N GLY A 137 -1.44 9.86 -0.88
CA GLY A 137 -1.25 11.13 -0.19
C GLY A 137 -1.91 11.19 1.19
N SER A 138 -3.18 10.82 1.30
CA SER A 138 -3.94 10.87 2.55
C SER A 138 -3.38 9.90 3.58
N VAL A 139 -3.02 8.67 3.18
CA VAL A 139 -2.36 7.72 4.08
C VAL A 139 -1.00 8.27 4.53
N PHE A 140 -0.21 8.86 3.65
CA PHE A 140 1.07 9.46 4.05
C PHE A 140 0.88 10.63 5.02
N GLU A 141 -0.05 11.54 4.77
CA GLU A 141 -0.35 12.65 5.69
C GLU A 141 -0.80 12.11 7.06
N ASP A 142 -1.75 11.17 7.13
CA ASP A 142 -2.22 10.62 8.42
C ASP A 142 -1.18 9.78 9.20
N LEU A 143 -0.21 9.20 8.49
CA LEU A 143 0.79 8.33 9.11
C LEU A 143 2.09 9.04 9.43
N LEU A 144 2.42 10.09 8.68
CA LEU A 144 3.74 10.70 8.65
C LEU A 144 3.70 12.23 8.87
N ALA A 145 2.54 12.90 8.85
CA ALA A 145 2.50 14.32 9.14
C ALA A 145 3.04 14.62 10.53
N THR A 146 4.00 15.53 10.57
CA THR A 146 4.56 16.14 11.77
C THR A 146 4.63 17.64 11.55
N GLU A 147 4.77 18.44 12.61
CA GLU A 147 4.94 19.90 12.48
C GLU A 147 6.16 20.28 11.60
N GLU A 148 7.17 19.40 11.48
CA GLU A 148 8.32 19.62 10.61
C GLU A 148 7.99 19.47 9.11
N MET A 149 6.87 18.80 8.79
CA MET A 149 6.39 18.55 7.43
C MET A 149 5.67 19.75 6.83
N ASP A 150 5.26 20.73 7.61
CA ASP A 150 4.66 22.00 7.12
C ASP A 150 5.66 22.86 6.32
N ARG A 151 6.94 22.47 6.33
CA ARG A 151 7.99 23.11 5.53
C ARG A 151 7.91 22.68 4.06
N PRO A 152 8.49 23.48 3.14
CA PRO A 152 8.66 23.05 1.75
C PRO A 152 9.37 21.69 1.67
N ALA A 153 8.93 20.81 0.77
CA ALA A 153 9.42 19.43 0.66
C ALA A 153 10.96 19.32 0.64
N ALA A 154 11.65 20.25 -0.04
CA ALA A 154 13.12 20.31 -0.09
C ALA A 154 13.83 20.52 1.27
N ARG A 155 13.08 20.84 2.33
CA ARG A 155 13.58 21.08 3.70
C ARG A 155 12.84 20.26 4.75
N ALA A 156 11.89 19.42 4.34
CA ALA A 156 11.22 18.52 5.25
C ALA A 156 12.17 17.38 5.61
N THR A 157 12.14 16.94 6.87
CA THR A 157 12.84 15.72 7.29
C THR A 157 11.80 14.63 7.43
N PRO A 158 11.83 13.60 6.57
CA PRO A 158 10.86 12.52 6.65
C PRO A 158 10.95 11.81 8.00
N PRO A 159 9.82 11.48 8.64
CA PRO A 159 9.83 10.72 9.88
C PRO A 159 10.39 9.31 9.63
N GLU A 160 11.00 8.72 10.66
CA GLU A 160 11.63 7.38 10.57
C GLU A 160 10.67 6.31 10.03
N ARG A 161 9.38 6.46 10.31
CA ARG A 161 8.33 5.57 9.82
C ARG A 161 8.20 5.54 8.29
N ALA A 162 8.59 6.61 7.59
CA ALA A 162 8.59 6.66 6.13
C ALA A 162 9.53 5.58 5.53
N ARG A 163 10.59 5.21 6.25
CA ARG A 163 11.53 4.13 5.86
C ARG A 163 10.85 2.78 5.71
N ARG A 164 9.68 2.58 6.30
CA ARG A 164 8.89 1.33 6.26
C ARG A 164 7.91 1.27 5.08
N MET A 165 7.93 2.29 4.21
CA MET A 165 7.02 2.44 3.09
C MET A 165 7.75 2.40 1.76
N MET A 166 7.15 1.73 0.79
CA MET A 166 7.62 1.68 -0.60
C MET A 166 6.44 1.94 -1.54
N VAL A 167 6.68 2.67 -2.61
CA VAL A 167 5.75 2.78 -3.74
C VAL A 167 6.33 1.99 -4.90
N ALA A 168 5.62 0.94 -5.33
CA ALA A 168 5.90 0.17 -6.53
C ALA A 168 4.99 0.69 -7.65
N THR A 169 5.55 1.06 -8.80
CA THR A 169 4.80 1.69 -9.90
C THR A 169 5.17 1.11 -11.26
N GLU A 170 4.26 1.08 -12.23
CA GLU A 170 4.64 0.78 -13.61
C GLU A 170 5.40 1.96 -14.26
N PRO A 171 6.25 1.74 -15.28
CA PRO A 171 7.16 2.77 -15.82
C PRO A 171 6.44 3.97 -16.48
N SER A 172 5.22 3.74 -16.96
CA SER A 172 4.36 4.71 -17.64
C SER A 172 3.64 5.64 -16.66
N VAL A 173 3.53 5.26 -15.38
CA VAL A 173 2.85 6.05 -14.35
C VAL A 173 3.74 7.24 -13.99
N ARG A 174 3.39 8.41 -14.55
CA ARG A 174 4.02 9.69 -14.22
C ARG A 174 2.99 10.56 -13.52
N SER A 175 3.17 10.76 -12.23
CA SER A 175 2.36 11.68 -11.45
C SER A 175 3.26 12.69 -10.74
N ALA A 176 2.92 13.97 -10.83
CA ALA A 176 3.55 15.03 -10.04
C ALA A 176 3.47 14.72 -8.53
N MET A 177 2.45 13.96 -8.12
CA MET A 177 2.22 13.49 -6.77
C MET A 177 3.23 12.40 -6.37
N LEU A 178 3.58 11.44 -7.25
CA LEU A 178 4.66 10.47 -6.98
C LEU A 178 6.02 11.14 -6.81
N GLY A 179 6.31 12.14 -7.65
CA GLY A 179 7.50 12.99 -7.49
C GLY A 179 7.49 13.74 -6.16
N SER A 180 6.31 14.22 -5.73
CA SER A 180 6.14 14.91 -4.45
C SER A 180 6.24 13.95 -3.25
N VAL A 181 5.73 12.72 -3.35
CA VAL A 181 5.85 11.69 -2.30
C VAL A 181 7.30 11.29 -2.11
N HIS A 182 8.02 11.06 -3.21
CA HIS A 182 9.45 10.79 -3.14
C HIS A 182 10.21 11.98 -2.53
N ALA A 183 9.96 13.20 -3.02
CA ALA A 183 10.68 14.39 -2.55
C ALA A 183 10.34 14.81 -1.11
N ARG A 184 9.11 14.59 -0.66
CA ARG A 184 8.60 15.06 0.64
C ARG A 184 8.81 14.01 1.74
N TRP A 185 8.69 12.74 1.41
CA TRP A 185 8.69 11.65 2.39
C TRP A 185 9.88 10.70 2.26
N ASP A 186 10.77 10.90 1.29
CA ASP A 186 11.89 10.00 0.96
C ASP A 186 11.44 8.53 0.85
N ALA A 187 10.21 8.33 0.38
CA ALA A 187 9.67 7.00 0.17
C ALA A 187 10.45 6.32 -0.95
N SER A 188 10.75 5.02 -0.77
CA SER A 188 11.39 4.24 -1.83
C SER A 188 10.39 4.06 -2.97
N VAL A 189 10.57 4.79 -4.07
CA VAL A 189 9.79 4.59 -5.30
C VAL A 189 10.57 3.62 -6.19
N ARG A 190 9.92 2.53 -6.60
CA ARG A 190 10.51 1.49 -7.45
C ARG A 190 9.59 1.17 -8.62
N THR A 191 10.16 0.93 -9.78
CA THR A 191 9.40 0.57 -10.98
C THR A 191 9.35 -0.94 -11.16
N PHE A 192 8.19 -1.51 -11.50
CA PHE A 192 8.02 -2.92 -11.87
C PHE A 192 7.46 -3.07 -13.29
N SER A 193 7.77 -4.18 -13.95
CA SER A 193 7.23 -4.50 -15.29
C SER A 193 6.07 -5.50 -15.30
N ASP A 194 5.97 -6.34 -14.27
CA ASP A 194 5.00 -7.42 -14.15
C ASP A 194 4.89 -7.86 -12.67
N ALA A 195 3.98 -8.80 -12.40
CA ALA A 195 3.74 -9.33 -11.05
C ALA A 195 4.96 -10.01 -10.43
N ALA A 196 5.78 -10.71 -11.22
CA ALA A 196 6.97 -11.39 -10.72
C ALA A 196 8.04 -10.39 -10.30
N ASP A 197 8.22 -9.31 -11.09
CA ASP A 197 9.11 -8.22 -10.76
C ASP A 197 8.61 -7.42 -9.55
N CYS A 198 7.32 -7.13 -9.48
CA CYS A 198 6.69 -6.49 -8.32
C CYS A 198 6.93 -7.31 -7.04
N CYS A 199 6.69 -8.63 -7.09
CA CYS A 199 6.97 -9.53 -5.97
C CYS A 199 8.45 -9.50 -5.56
N ARG A 200 9.37 -9.53 -6.53
CA ARG A 200 10.82 -9.45 -6.27
C ARG A 200 11.17 -8.16 -5.53
N LEU A 201 10.68 -7.01 -5.98
CA LEU A 201 10.91 -5.71 -5.35
C LEU A 201 10.33 -5.65 -3.93
N CYS A 202 9.10 -6.12 -3.75
CA CYS A 202 8.43 -6.19 -2.45
C CYS A 202 9.19 -7.09 -1.48
N ALA A 203 9.67 -8.26 -1.93
CA ALA A 203 10.44 -9.20 -1.12
C ALA A 203 11.80 -8.61 -0.70
N GLN A 204 12.49 -7.92 -1.62
CA GLN A 204 13.76 -7.25 -1.34
C GLN A 204 13.58 -6.13 -0.30
N PHE A 205 12.56 -5.29 -0.48
CA PHE A 205 12.25 -4.23 0.47
C PHE A 205 11.86 -4.80 1.85
N SER A 206 10.98 -5.80 1.87
CA SER A 206 10.56 -6.44 3.12
C SER A 206 11.71 -7.11 3.86
N THR A 207 12.62 -7.75 3.13
CA THR A 207 13.86 -8.33 3.70
C THR A 207 14.76 -7.25 4.28
N HIS A 208 14.91 -6.12 3.58
CA HIS A 208 15.70 -4.99 4.08
C HIS A 208 15.13 -4.45 5.41
N ILE A 209 13.82 -4.21 5.49
CA ILE A 209 13.19 -3.71 6.71
C ILE A 209 13.29 -4.71 7.86
N LEU A 210 13.11 -6.02 7.59
CA LEU A 210 13.31 -7.05 8.59
C LEU A 210 14.75 -7.07 9.13
N ASN A 211 15.74 -6.91 8.26
CA ASN A 211 17.14 -6.86 8.66
C ASN A 211 17.44 -5.59 9.46
N GLU A 212 16.89 -4.44 9.07
CA GLU A 212 17.01 -3.19 9.83
C GLU A 212 16.38 -3.30 11.22
N GLU A 213 15.25 -4.01 11.37
CA GLU A 213 14.64 -4.27 12.70
C GLU A 213 15.47 -5.21 13.58
N ARG A 214 16.19 -6.14 12.95
CA ARG A 214 16.91 -7.20 13.67
C ARG A 214 18.35 -6.84 14.01
N TYR A 215 19.02 -6.13 13.11
CA TYR A 215 20.46 -5.86 13.16
C TYR A 215 20.80 -4.39 12.92
N GLY A 216 19.86 -3.60 12.41
CA GLY A 216 20.08 -2.22 12.02
C GLY A 216 19.53 -1.24 13.04
N SER A 217 19.04 -0.11 12.52
CA SER A 217 18.63 1.03 13.33
C SER A 217 17.12 1.11 13.58
N LEU A 218 16.30 0.36 12.83
CA LEU A 218 14.86 0.44 12.97
C LEU A 218 14.41 -0.25 14.27
N PRO A 219 13.56 0.38 15.09
CA PRO A 219 13.00 -0.28 16.24
C PRO A 219 12.10 -1.44 15.81
N LYS A 220 12.16 -2.55 16.52
CA LYS A 220 11.25 -3.67 16.29
C LYS A 220 9.81 -3.22 16.45
N LYS A 221 8.94 -3.64 15.54
CA LYS A 221 7.52 -3.35 15.62
C LYS A 221 6.79 -4.45 16.39
N ASP A 222 6.20 -4.09 17.53
CA ASP A 222 5.43 -5.00 18.38
C ASP A 222 4.05 -5.30 17.82
#